data_AF-A0AAU9UH85-F1
#
_entry.id   AF-A0AAU9UH85-F1
#
_cell.length_a   1.000
_cell.length_b   1.000
_cell.length_c   1.000
_cell.angle_alpha   90.00
_cell.angle_beta   90.00
_cell.angle_gamma   90.00
#
_symmetry.space_group_name_H-M   'P 1'
#
loop_
_entity.id
_entity.type
_entity.pdbx_description
1 polymer ?
#
loop_
_entity_poly.entity_id
_entity_poly.type
_entity_poly.pdbx_seq_one_letter_code
_entity_poly.pdbx_strand_id
1 'polypeptide(L)'
;MRTQIFYSFLFIAFALVVGGSSDAAPKNDLEEHVLTLLSKWRQGALETSLFTLPSIKTISIPPISVKYNDNGINIDLSAQDISLNGLDSFVVESLNVLETPDYLDVSIGFKAAKLTLFAESYKLSGRAFLLITLRGNGAATIDVLDGALQLNIRVANVNGESTAVGDVTLSYTIGQVKANLEKSTLLINDILSKQGPGLLEGLQGDLVNSLKEWAVPLADKYLAKVTLNEMSDIIADLAVNSTVIV
;
A
#
# COMPACT_ATOMS: atom_id res chain seq x y z
N MET A 1 53.34 -17.61 2.26
CA MET A 1 54.02 -16.30 2.27
C MET A 1 53.56 -15.58 1.01
N ARG A 2 52.90 -14.43 0.98
CA ARG A 2 52.36 -13.42 1.91
C ARG A 2 51.44 -12.56 0.99
N THR A 3 50.18 -12.29 1.35
CA THR A 3 49.71 -10.98 1.88
C THR A 3 49.68 -9.89 0.78
N GLN A 4 48.52 -9.57 0.19
CA GLN A 4 47.48 -8.62 0.65
C GLN A 4 47.79 -7.13 0.39
N ILE A 5 46.77 -6.46 -0.19
CA ILE A 5 46.30 -5.09 0.06
C ILE A 5 47.03 -3.94 -0.67
N PHE A 6 46.29 -3.28 -1.58
CA PHE A 6 45.88 -1.86 -1.52
C PHE A 6 45.06 -1.55 -2.80
N TYR A 7 43.76 -1.87 -2.85
CA TYR A 7 42.63 -0.97 -2.56
C TYR A 7 42.83 0.47 -3.05
N SER A 8 42.08 0.84 -4.09
CA SER A 8 41.13 1.98 -4.15
C SER A 8 40.94 2.45 -5.59
N PHE A 9 39.70 2.78 -5.95
CA PHE A 9 39.23 3.28 -7.26
C PHE A 9 39.11 2.17 -8.32
N LEU A 10 37.93 1.62 -8.64
CA LEU A 10 36.67 2.32 -8.84
C LEU A 10 35.48 1.39 -8.54
N PHE A 11 34.94 1.53 -7.32
CA PHE A 11 33.68 0.94 -6.85
C PHE A 11 32.45 1.70 -7.42
N ILE A 12 32.57 2.26 -8.62
CA ILE A 12 31.59 3.12 -9.31
C ILE A 12 31.11 2.39 -10.57
N ALA A 13 30.71 1.13 -10.40
CA ALA A 13 29.97 0.35 -11.39
C ALA A 13 28.66 -0.22 -10.81
N PHE A 14 28.33 0.17 -9.57
CA PHE A 14 27.05 -0.13 -8.91
C PHE A 14 26.16 1.10 -8.74
N ALA A 15 26.59 2.25 -9.26
CA ALA A 15 25.78 3.44 -9.35
C ALA A 15 25.47 3.73 -10.83
N LEU A 16 24.18 3.65 -11.15
CA LEU A 16 23.47 4.33 -12.22
C LEU A 16 23.35 3.66 -13.61
N VAL A 17 22.13 3.11 -13.77
CA VAL A 17 21.22 3.15 -14.95
C VAL A 17 21.34 2.00 -15.95
N VAL A 18 20.46 1.00 -15.80
CA VAL A 18 19.29 0.74 -16.69
C VAL A 18 18.23 -0.01 -15.86
N GLY A 19 17.34 0.68 -15.14
CA GLY A 19 15.95 0.82 -15.61
C GLY A 19 14.96 -0.04 -14.81
N GLY A 20 14.91 0.13 -13.48
CA GLY A 20 13.95 -0.51 -12.59
C GLY A 20 14.27 -0.08 -11.16
N SER A 21 13.37 0.65 -10.51
CA SER A 21 13.57 1.23 -9.19
C SER A 21 13.94 0.14 -8.18
N SER A 22 15.18 0.13 -7.69
CA SER A 22 15.60 -0.72 -6.58
C SER A 22 15.06 -0.15 -5.27
N ASP A 23 14.71 -1.00 -4.32
CA ASP A 23 14.29 -0.57 -2.98
C ASP A 23 15.37 0.32 -2.32
N ALA A 24 14.94 1.12 -1.35
CA ALA A 24 15.80 1.94 -0.51
C ALA A 24 16.92 1.09 0.13
N ALA A 25 18.13 1.64 0.20
CA ALA A 25 19.22 1.00 0.92
C ALA A 25 18.94 1.05 2.44
N PRO A 26 19.05 -0.08 3.17
CA PRO A 26 18.88 -0.08 4.61
C PRO A 26 20.00 0.71 5.29
N LYS A 27 19.66 1.43 6.37
CA LYS A 27 20.62 2.19 7.19
C LYS A 27 21.09 1.44 8.42
N ASN A 28 20.36 0.41 8.84
CA ASN A 28 20.63 -0.43 9.99
C ASN A 28 20.02 -1.83 9.78
N ASP A 29 20.37 -2.78 10.66
CA ASP A 29 19.94 -4.19 10.57
C ASP A 29 18.41 -4.33 10.66
N LEU A 30 17.75 -3.50 11.46
CA LEU A 30 16.29 -3.53 11.59
C LEU A 30 15.58 -3.11 10.29
N GLU A 31 16.10 -2.09 9.61
CA GLU A 31 15.63 -1.70 8.28
C GLU A 31 15.88 -2.82 7.25
N GLU A 32 17.02 -3.52 7.32
CA GLU A 32 17.30 -4.66 6.45
C GLU A 32 16.30 -5.81 6.65
N HIS A 33 15.96 -6.13 7.90
CA HIS A 33 14.95 -7.14 8.22
C HIS A 33 13.56 -6.75 7.71
N VAL A 34 13.14 -5.49 7.91
CA VAL A 34 11.86 -4.98 7.39
C VAL A 34 11.82 -5.05 5.86
N LEU A 35 12.87 -4.62 5.17
CA LEU A 35 12.95 -4.72 3.70
C LEU A 35 12.91 -6.18 3.22
N THR A 36 13.58 -7.08 3.93
CA THR A 36 13.55 -8.52 3.63
C THR A 36 12.14 -9.08 3.73
N LEU A 37 11.40 -8.73 4.79
CA LEU A 37 10.00 -9.12 4.96
C LEU A 37 9.11 -8.59 3.84
N LEU A 38 9.21 -7.30 3.52
CA LEU A 38 8.45 -6.70 2.42
C LEU A 38 8.80 -7.36 1.08
N SER A 39 10.07 -7.67 0.86
CA SER A 39 10.55 -8.34 -0.35
C SER A 39 9.99 -9.75 -0.49
N LYS A 40 9.95 -10.52 0.60
CA LYS A 40 9.28 -11.84 0.63
C LYS A 40 7.77 -11.69 0.40
N TRP A 41 7.12 -10.70 1.02
CA TRP A 41 5.66 -10.51 0.92
C TRP A 41 5.20 -10.15 -0.49
N ARG A 42 6.03 -9.42 -1.25
CA ARG A 42 5.79 -9.19 -2.69
C ARG A 42 5.76 -10.48 -3.51
N GLN A 43 6.43 -11.54 -3.06
CA GLN A 43 6.51 -12.80 -3.80
C GLN A 43 5.29 -13.71 -3.57
N GLY A 44 4.53 -13.51 -2.49
CA GLY A 44 3.38 -14.35 -2.18
C GLY A 44 2.87 -14.17 -0.75
N ALA A 45 2.01 -15.09 -0.31
CA ALA A 45 1.62 -15.15 1.09
C ALA A 45 2.84 -15.54 1.95
N LEU A 46 2.91 -15.03 3.18
CA LEU A 46 3.98 -15.39 4.11
C LEU A 46 3.45 -16.24 5.23
N GLU A 47 3.98 -17.45 5.33
CA GLU A 47 3.83 -18.28 6.52
C GLU A 47 4.93 -17.87 7.51
N THR A 48 4.53 -17.52 8.73
CA THR A 48 5.46 -17.17 9.81
C THR A 48 5.22 -18.04 11.04
N SER A 49 6.14 -17.99 11.99
CA SER A 49 6.01 -18.66 13.29
C SER A 49 4.81 -18.16 14.11
N LEU A 50 4.29 -16.96 13.81
CA LEU A 50 3.26 -16.28 14.61
C LEU A 50 1.90 -16.21 13.90
N PHE A 51 1.89 -16.03 12.58
CA PHE A 51 0.70 -15.82 11.76
C PHE A 51 0.97 -16.02 10.27
N THR A 52 -0.09 -16.18 9.48
CA THR A 52 -0.02 -16.14 8.03
C THR A 52 -0.37 -14.74 7.53
N LEU A 53 0.50 -14.13 6.71
CA LEU A 53 0.17 -12.93 5.95
C LEU A 53 -0.43 -13.33 4.60
N PRO A 54 -1.64 -12.85 4.26
CA PRO A 54 -2.22 -13.13 2.96
C PRO A 54 -1.38 -12.51 1.84
N SER A 55 -1.46 -13.07 0.65
CA SER A 55 -0.82 -12.48 -0.54
C SER A 55 -1.39 -11.09 -0.82
N ILE A 56 -0.52 -10.14 -1.17
CA ILE A 56 -0.90 -8.77 -1.57
C ILE A 56 -1.10 -8.63 -3.09
N LYS A 57 -0.87 -9.70 -3.86
CA LYS A 57 -1.02 -9.67 -5.32
C LYS A 57 -2.43 -9.29 -5.76
N THR A 58 -3.42 -9.87 -5.08
CA THR A 58 -4.84 -9.60 -5.30
C THR A 58 -5.53 -9.45 -3.96
N ILE A 59 -6.05 -8.26 -3.67
CA ILE A 59 -6.83 -7.98 -2.46
C ILE A 59 -8.31 -7.88 -2.83
N SER A 60 -9.14 -8.72 -2.20
CA SER A 60 -10.59 -8.59 -2.32
C SER A 60 -11.08 -7.41 -1.50
N ILE A 61 -11.87 -6.53 -2.12
CA ILE A 61 -12.49 -5.38 -1.47
C ILE A 61 -13.99 -5.68 -1.32
N PRO A 62 -14.58 -5.48 -0.13
CA PRO A 62 -16.02 -5.64 0.06
C PRO A 62 -16.84 -4.75 -0.89
N PRO A 63 -18.10 -5.10 -1.18
CA PRO A 63 -18.97 -4.26 -1.99
C PRO A 63 -19.05 -2.82 -1.45
N ILE A 64 -19.02 -1.85 -2.37
CA ILE A 64 -19.09 -0.43 -2.01
C ILE A 64 -20.34 0.21 -2.60
N SER A 65 -20.83 1.24 -1.90
CA SER A 65 -21.85 2.17 -2.39
C SER A 65 -21.43 3.59 -2.02
N VAL A 66 -21.10 4.40 -3.01
CA VAL A 66 -20.54 5.74 -2.84
C VAL A 66 -21.47 6.77 -3.49
N LYS A 67 -21.77 7.83 -2.73
CA LYS A 67 -22.41 9.04 -3.24
C LYS A 67 -21.38 10.16 -3.25
N TYR A 68 -21.14 10.74 -4.41
CA TYR A 68 -20.23 11.88 -4.58
C TYR A 68 -21.01 13.07 -5.12
N ASN A 69 -20.88 14.23 -4.50
CA ASN A 69 -21.56 15.45 -4.93
C ASN A 69 -20.66 16.67 -4.72
N ASP A 70 -19.85 16.97 -5.72
CA ASP A 70 -18.94 18.12 -5.70
C ASP A 70 -18.52 18.52 -7.13
N ASN A 71 -18.01 19.74 -7.33
CA ASN A 71 -17.52 20.27 -8.61
C ASN A 71 -18.53 20.13 -9.78
N GLY A 72 -19.82 20.23 -9.48
CA GLY A 72 -20.90 20.07 -10.47
C GLY A 72 -21.14 18.62 -10.91
N ILE A 73 -20.51 17.65 -10.26
CA ILE A 73 -20.67 16.21 -10.48
C ILE A 73 -21.45 15.63 -9.31
N ASN A 74 -22.55 14.93 -9.62
CA ASN A 74 -23.32 14.16 -8.66
C ASN A 74 -23.39 12.71 -9.16
N ILE A 75 -22.78 11.79 -8.42
CA ILE A 75 -22.62 10.37 -8.77
C ILE A 75 -23.17 9.52 -7.62
N ASP A 76 -23.93 8.49 -7.99
CA ASP A 76 -24.25 7.33 -7.18
C ASP A 76 -23.62 6.11 -7.87
N LEU A 77 -22.63 5.52 -7.21
CA LEU A 77 -21.84 4.38 -7.68
C LEU A 77 -22.02 3.23 -6.71
N SER A 78 -22.30 2.04 -7.22
CA SER A 78 -22.17 0.79 -6.48
C SER A 78 -21.32 -0.20 -7.25
N ALA A 79 -20.52 -0.98 -6.54
CA ALA A 79 -19.67 -2.02 -7.13
C ALA A 79 -19.61 -3.25 -6.23
N GLN A 80 -19.49 -4.43 -6.85
CA GLN A 80 -19.40 -5.75 -6.23
C GLN A 80 -18.22 -6.51 -6.80
N ASP A 81 -17.78 -7.54 -6.08
CA ASP A 81 -16.68 -8.44 -6.48
C ASP A 81 -15.43 -7.66 -6.90
N ILE A 82 -15.06 -6.71 -6.03
CA ILE A 82 -13.99 -5.76 -6.27
C ILE A 82 -12.67 -6.43 -5.91
N SER A 83 -11.68 -6.32 -6.79
CA SER A 83 -10.31 -6.76 -6.56
C SER A 83 -9.32 -5.63 -6.86
N LEU A 84 -8.34 -5.48 -5.97
CA LEU A 84 -7.20 -4.61 -6.17
C LEU A 84 -5.98 -5.46 -6.51
N ASN A 85 -5.34 -5.15 -7.64
CA ASN A 85 -4.17 -5.85 -8.14
C ASN A 85 -2.96 -4.92 -8.30
N GLY A 86 -1.76 -5.49 -8.23
CA GLY A 86 -0.50 -4.79 -8.51
C GLY A 86 0.25 -4.27 -7.30
N LEU A 87 -0.24 -4.50 -6.07
CA LEU A 87 0.50 -4.14 -4.86
C LEU A 87 1.77 -4.98 -4.70
N ASP A 88 1.84 -6.19 -5.25
CA ASP A 88 3.06 -7.01 -5.30
C ASP A 88 4.20 -6.40 -6.12
N SER A 89 3.91 -5.37 -6.93
CA SER A 89 4.89 -4.67 -7.76
C SER A 89 5.42 -3.35 -7.17
N PHE A 90 5.18 -3.09 -5.88
CA PHE A 90 5.68 -1.86 -5.25
C PHE A 90 7.20 -1.87 -5.12
N VAL A 91 7.75 -0.66 -5.06
CA VAL A 91 9.13 -0.38 -4.65
C VAL A 91 9.13 0.47 -3.40
N VAL A 92 10.00 0.15 -2.46
CA VAL A 92 10.21 0.94 -1.25
C VAL A 92 11.16 2.09 -1.60
N GLU A 93 10.64 3.31 -1.75
CA GLU A 93 11.46 4.49 -2.05
C GLU A 93 12.15 5.05 -0.81
N SER A 94 11.53 4.90 0.36
CA SER A 94 12.13 5.27 1.63
C SER A 94 11.71 4.33 2.75
N LEU A 95 12.63 4.06 3.65
CA LEU A 95 12.37 3.39 4.91
C LEU A 95 13.11 4.15 6.02
N ASN A 96 12.41 4.38 7.12
CA ASN A 96 13.00 4.89 8.34
C ASN A 96 12.37 4.16 9.52
N VAL A 97 13.19 3.44 10.27
CA VAL A 97 12.77 2.79 11.50
C VAL A 97 13.47 3.46 12.68
N LEU A 98 12.68 4.05 13.57
CA LEU A 98 13.16 4.66 14.81
C LEU A 98 12.67 3.83 15.99
N GLU A 99 13.59 3.13 16.62
CA GLU A 99 13.34 2.37 17.84
C GLU A 99 13.78 3.19 19.06
N THR A 100 12.89 3.28 20.05
CA THR A 100 13.13 3.91 21.34
C THR A 100 12.61 3.01 22.45
N PRO A 101 12.96 3.25 23.73
CA PRO A 101 12.42 2.46 24.85
C PRO A 101 10.89 2.50 24.98
N ASP A 102 10.24 3.54 24.46
CA ASP A 102 8.80 3.77 24.66
C ASP A 102 7.96 3.44 23.41
N TYR A 103 8.56 3.54 22.22
CA TYR A 103 7.87 3.30 20.94
C TYR A 103 8.83 2.87 19.82
N LEU A 104 8.24 2.21 18.82
CA LEU A 104 8.81 1.93 17.50
C LEU A 104 8.02 2.72 16.46
N ASP A 105 8.71 3.57 15.70
CA ASP A 105 8.14 4.36 14.62
C ASP A 105 8.68 3.86 13.28
N VAL A 106 7.78 3.36 12.43
CA VAL A 106 8.10 2.82 11.11
C VAL A 106 7.48 3.72 10.05
N SER A 107 8.33 4.38 9.28
CA SER A 107 7.93 5.22 8.15
C SER A 107 8.40 4.59 6.84
N ILE A 108 7.45 4.30 5.95
CA ILE A 108 7.69 3.62 4.67
C ILE A 108 7.08 4.45 3.55
N GLY A 109 7.91 4.80 2.56
CA GLY A 109 7.47 5.35 1.29
C GLY A 109 7.42 4.26 0.23
N PHE A 110 6.25 3.99 -0.32
CA PHE A 110 6.02 3.05 -1.40
C PHE A 110 5.74 3.78 -2.71
N LYS A 111 6.19 3.18 -3.80
CA LYS A 111 5.76 3.55 -5.15
C LYS A 111 5.24 2.34 -5.89
N ALA A 112 4.04 2.47 -6.44
CA ALA A 112 3.44 1.48 -7.31
C ALA A 112 3.29 2.09 -8.70
N ALA A 113 3.94 1.48 -9.70
CA ALA A 113 3.85 1.95 -11.09
C ALA A 113 2.42 1.84 -11.62
N LYS A 114 1.70 0.78 -11.22
CA LYS A 114 0.32 0.55 -11.58
C LYS A 114 -0.42 -0.23 -10.49
N LEU A 115 -1.55 0.31 -10.04
CA LEU A 115 -2.56 -0.39 -9.27
C LEU A 115 -3.82 -0.51 -10.13
N THR A 116 -4.45 -1.69 -10.11
CA THR A 116 -5.66 -1.95 -10.91
C THR A 116 -6.79 -2.35 -9.99
N LEU A 117 -7.82 -1.52 -9.91
CA LEU A 117 -9.10 -1.87 -9.33
C LEU A 117 -9.99 -2.46 -10.41
N PHE A 118 -10.38 -3.71 -10.23
CA PHE A 118 -11.33 -4.40 -11.09
C PHE A 118 -12.59 -4.70 -10.30
N ALA A 119 -13.76 -4.49 -10.91
CA ALA A 119 -15.04 -4.91 -10.36
C ALA A 119 -15.81 -5.66 -11.45
N GLU A 120 -16.29 -6.87 -11.16
CA GLU A 120 -17.10 -7.64 -12.12
C GLU A 120 -18.45 -6.98 -12.40
N SER A 121 -19.00 -6.32 -11.37
CA SER A 121 -20.28 -5.64 -11.45
C SER A 121 -20.18 -4.26 -10.83
N TYR A 122 -20.48 -3.25 -11.62
CA TYR A 122 -20.71 -1.89 -11.17
C TYR A 122 -22.05 -1.36 -11.71
N LYS A 123 -22.60 -0.37 -11.01
CA LYS A 123 -23.71 0.45 -11.47
C LYS A 123 -23.41 1.90 -11.13
N LEU A 124 -23.44 2.73 -12.17
CA LEU A 124 -23.24 4.17 -12.08
C LEU A 124 -24.52 4.89 -12.51
N SER A 125 -24.94 5.87 -11.72
CA SER A 125 -25.98 6.81 -12.11
C SER A 125 -25.66 8.20 -11.57
N GLY A 126 -26.02 9.25 -12.30
CA GLY A 126 -25.68 10.60 -11.87
C GLY A 126 -25.76 11.63 -12.97
N ARG A 127 -25.13 12.78 -12.72
CA ARG A 127 -24.98 13.89 -13.65
C ARG A 127 -23.65 14.61 -13.46
N ALA A 128 -23.09 15.14 -14.54
CA ALA A 128 -21.99 16.09 -14.53
C ALA A 128 -22.43 17.41 -15.19
N PHE A 129 -21.99 18.54 -14.62
CA PHE A 129 -22.20 19.89 -15.14
C PHE A 129 -23.66 20.19 -15.52
N LEU A 130 -24.60 19.76 -14.67
CA LEU A 130 -26.06 19.88 -14.79
C LEU A 130 -26.74 19.18 -15.98
N LEU A 131 -26.05 18.96 -17.10
CA LEU A 131 -26.63 18.50 -18.37
C LEU A 131 -26.19 17.11 -18.79
N ILE A 132 -25.00 16.67 -18.36
CA ILE A 132 -24.43 15.39 -18.81
C ILE A 132 -24.91 14.30 -17.88
N THR A 133 -25.79 13.42 -18.37
CA THR A 133 -26.23 12.26 -17.58
C THR A 133 -25.12 11.20 -17.53
N LEU A 134 -24.75 10.78 -16.32
CA LEU A 134 -23.79 9.70 -16.10
C LEU A 134 -24.57 8.42 -15.83
N ARG A 135 -24.47 7.42 -16.70
CA ARG A 135 -25.09 6.11 -16.52
C ARG A 135 -24.19 5.03 -17.09
N GLY A 136 -24.13 3.90 -16.40
CA GLY A 136 -23.42 2.72 -16.87
C GLY A 136 -23.61 1.53 -15.94
N ASN A 137 -23.39 0.33 -16.47
CA ASN A 137 -23.36 -0.91 -15.72
C ASN A 137 -22.54 -1.98 -16.45
N GLY A 138 -22.04 -2.97 -15.71
CA GLY A 138 -21.21 -4.05 -16.26
C GLY A 138 -19.94 -4.21 -15.46
N ALA A 139 -18.84 -4.59 -16.10
CA ALA A 139 -17.53 -4.62 -15.45
C ALA A 139 -16.88 -3.23 -15.44
N ALA A 140 -16.05 -2.97 -14.43
CA ALA A 140 -15.24 -1.75 -14.36
C ALA A 140 -13.77 -2.10 -14.15
N THR A 141 -12.89 -1.33 -14.77
CA THR A 141 -11.45 -1.35 -14.51
C THR A 141 -10.99 0.09 -14.30
N ILE A 142 -10.38 0.36 -13.16
CA ILE A 142 -9.74 1.64 -12.84
C ILE A 142 -8.26 1.38 -12.62
N ASP A 143 -7.43 1.90 -13.51
CA ASP A 143 -5.98 1.89 -13.36
C ASP A 143 -5.54 3.18 -12.67
N VAL A 144 -4.83 3.06 -11.55
CA VAL A 144 -4.10 4.13 -10.89
C VAL A 144 -2.63 3.98 -11.25
N LEU A 145 -2.07 4.99 -11.90
CA LEU A 145 -0.70 4.99 -12.41
C LEU A 145 0.16 5.97 -11.63
N ASP A 146 1.43 5.61 -11.47
CA ASP A 146 2.44 6.41 -10.77
C ASP A 146 1.96 6.83 -9.38
N GLY A 147 1.43 5.87 -8.62
CA GLY A 147 0.99 6.07 -7.25
C GLY A 147 2.17 6.07 -6.29
N ALA A 148 2.26 7.09 -5.44
CA ALA A 148 3.18 7.14 -4.31
C ALA A 148 2.36 7.10 -3.02
N LEU A 149 2.78 6.30 -2.04
CA LEU A 149 2.15 6.20 -0.73
C LEU A 149 3.20 6.38 0.36
N GLN A 150 2.90 7.19 1.36
CA GLN A 150 3.70 7.29 2.57
C GLN A 150 2.86 6.75 3.74
N LEU A 151 3.33 5.65 4.31
CA LEU A 151 2.75 5.04 5.50
C LEU A 151 3.68 5.33 6.68
N ASN A 152 3.12 5.80 7.78
CA ASN A 152 3.81 5.85 9.07
C ASN A 152 2.96 5.14 10.11
N ILE A 153 3.60 4.24 10.84
CA ILE A 153 3.01 3.42 11.88
C ILE A 153 3.84 3.61 13.14
N ARG A 154 3.21 4.01 14.22
CA ARG A 154 3.81 4.04 15.55
C ARG A 154 3.23 2.91 16.39
N VAL A 155 4.10 2.05 16.89
CA VAL A 155 3.78 1.02 17.88
C VAL A 155 4.34 1.48 19.23
N ALA A 156 3.55 1.40 20.29
CA ALA A 156 3.96 1.84 21.62
C ALA A 156 3.63 0.78 22.67
N ASN A 157 4.36 0.84 23.79
CA ASN A 157 4.07 0.00 24.94
C ASN A 157 2.71 0.37 25.57
N VAL A 158 1.92 -0.64 25.88
CA VAL A 158 0.71 -0.55 26.69
C VAL A 158 1.04 -1.13 28.07
N ASN A 159 1.17 -0.24 29.05
CA ASN A 159 1.44 -0.56 30.46
C ASN A 159 2.71 -1.41 30.72
N GLY A 160 3.66 -1.44 29.78
CA GLY A 160 4.92 -2.18 29.90
C GLY A 160 4.80 -3.71 29.75
N GLU A 161 3.61 -4.22 29.42
CA GLU A 161 3.34 -5.66 29.30
C GLU A 161 3.03 -6.10 27.86
N SER A 162 2.62 -5.17 27.01
CA SER A 162 2.22 -5.45 25.63
C SER A 162 2.49 -4.27 24.73
N THR A 163 2.37 -4.46 23.41
CA THR A 163 2.43 -3.37 22.43
C THR A 163 1.11 -3.21 21.70
N ALA A 164 0.83 -2.00 21.23
CA ALA A 164 -0.31 -1.71 20.37
C ALA A 164 0.07 -0.65 19.34
N VAL A 165 -0.68 -0.61 18.25
CA VAL A 165 -0.58 0.48 17.28
C VAL A 165 -1.15 1.74 17.93
N GLY A 166 -0.31 2.75 18.12
CA GLY A 166 -0.71 4.06 18.64
C GLY A 166 -1.26 4.95 17.54
N ASP A 167 -0.41 5.27 16.55
CA ASP A 167 -0.76 6.16 15.45
C ASP A 167 -0.49 5.48 14.11
N VAL A 168 -1.43 5.65 13.17
CA VAL A 168 -1.23 5.33 11.76
C VAL A 168 -1.50 6.58 10.95
N THR A 169 -0.59 6.94 10.07
CA THR A 169 -0.82 7.99 9.08
C THR A 169 -0.51 7.44 7.70
N LEU A 170 -1.41 7.71 6.76
CA LEU A 170 -1.24 7.33 5.38
C LEU A 170 -1.52 8.56 4.52
N SER A 171 -0.54 8.93 3.72
CA SER A 171 -0.72 9.89 2.64
C SER A 171 -0.42 9.22 1.32
N TYR A 172 -1.01 9.73 0.25
CA TYR A 172 -0.72 9.24 -1.08
C TYR A 172 -0.80 10.35 -2.10
N THR A 173 -0.14 10.14 -3.23
CA THR A 173 -0.20 10.98 -4.41
C THR A 173 -0.51 10.08 -5.59
N ILE A 174 -1.40 10.53 -6.46
CA ILE A 174 -1.85 9.78 -7.62
C ILE A 174 -1.43 10.55 -8.86
N GLY A 175 -0.59 9.95 -9.71
CA GLY A 175 -0.16 10.56 -10.95
C GLY A 175 -1.30 10.62 -11.97
N GLN A 176 -1.87 9.47 -12.33
CA GLN A 176 -2.93 9.38 -13.32
C GLN A 176 -3.97 8.32 -12.94
N VAL A 177 -5.22 8.58 -13.31
CA VAL A 177 -6.29 7.58 -13.29
C VAL A 177 -6.75 7.30 -14.72
N LYS A 178 -6.93 6.03 -15.06
CA LYS A 178 -7.61 5.59 -16.30
C LYS A 178 -8.82 4.76 -15.92
N ALA A 179 -9.99 5.27 -16.26
CA ALA A 179 -11.26 4.62 -16.00
C ALA A 179 -11.77 3.95 -17.27
N ASN A 180 -12.08 2.65 -17.19
CA ASN A 180 -12.74 1.90 -18.24
C ASN A 180 -13.99 1.21 -17.68
N LEU A 181 -15.14 1.83 -17.92
CA LEU A 181 -16.43 1.33 -17.46
C LEU A 181 -17.18 0.72 -18.66
N GLU A 182 -17.50 -0.57 -18.57
CA GLU A 182 -18.26 -1.27 -19.60
C GLU A 182 -19.65 -0.62 -19.80
N LYS A 183 -20.14 -0.55 -21.04
CA LYS A 183 -21.46 0.05 -21.37
C LYS A 183 -21.63 1.50 -20.87
N SER A 184 -20.54 2.19 -20.57
CA SER A 184 -20.50 3.64 -20.42
C SER A 184 -20.08 4.30 -21.74
N THR A 185 -20.37 5.59 -21.89
CA THR A 185 -19.89 6.35 -23.05
C THR A 185 -18.41 6.68 -22.87
N LEU A 186 -17.68 6.86 -23.98
CA LEU A 186 -16.28 7.31 -23.94
C LEU A 186 -16.12 8.61 -23.15
N LEU A 187 -17.08 9.52 -23.26
CA LEU A 187 -17.09 10.77 -22.50
C LEU A 187 -17.12 10.54 -20.98
N ILE A 188 -17.85 9.53 -20.48
CA ILE A 188 -17.87 9.19 -19.06
C ILE A 188 -16.50 8.70 -18.61
N ASN A 189 -15.87 7.81 -19.38
CA ASN A 189 -14.53 7.31 -19.10
C ASN A 189 -13.49 8.45 -19.09
N ASP A 190 -13.58 9.39 -20.02
CA ASP A 190 -12.69 10.56 -20.08
C ASP A 190 -12.90 11.50 -18.88
N ILE A 191 -14.15 11.78 -18.51
CA ILE A 191 -14.47 12.61 -17.33
C ILE A 191 -13.92 11.94 -16.07
N LEU A 192 -14.16 10.64 -15.87
CA LEU A 192 -13.68 9.92 -14.70
C LEU A 192 -12.16 9.77 -14.67
N SER A 193 -11.51 9.59 -15.82
CA SER A 193 -10.04 9.56 -15.90
C SER A 193 -9.42 10.92 -15.57
N LYS A 194 -10.05 12.01 -16.04
CA LYS A 194 -9.58 13.39 -15.80
C LYS A 194 -9.83 13.85 -14.37
N GLN A 195 -10.98 13.52 -13.80
CA GLN A 195 -11.37 13.93 -12.43
C GLN A 195 -10.93 12.91 -11.37
N GLY A 196 -10.56 11.70 -11.77
CA GLY A 196 -10.22 10.58 -10.90
C GLY A 196 -9.19 10.91 -9.82
N PRO A 197 -8.06 11.58 -10.13
CA PRO A 197 -7.11 11.98 -9.10
C PRO A 197 -7.76 12.84 -8.01
N GLY A 198 -8.51 13.88 -8.38
CA GLY A 198 -9.20 14.75 -7.42
C GLY A 198 -10.33 14.05 -6.65
N LEU A 199 -11.02 13.08 -7.28
CA LEU A 199 -11.99 12.22 -6.58
C LEU A 199 -11.31 11.39 -5.49
N LEU A 200 -10.18 10.77 -5.82
CA LEU A 200 -9.42 9.94 -4.88
C LEU A 200 -8.78 10.80 -3.79
N GLU A 201 -8.24 11.98 -4.10
CA GLU A 201 -7.74 12.93 -3.08
C GLU A 201 -8.86 13.36 -2.11
N GLY A 202 -10.06 13.65 -2.62
CA GLY A 202 -11.21 13.99 -1.78
C GLY A 202 -11.66 12.87 -0.83
N LEU A 203 -11.36 11.61 -1.17
CA LEU A 203 -11.69 10.42 -0.36
C LEU A 203 -10.56 10.00 0.58
N GLN A 204 -9.46 10.75 0.67
CA GLN A 204 -8.29 10.35 1.46
C GLN A 204 -8.63 10.07 2.93
N GLY A 205 -9.40 10.95 3.58
CA GLY A 205 -9.79 10.76 4.98
C GLY A 205 -10.55 9.43 5.19
N ASP A 206 -11.53 9.15 4.33
CA ASP A 206 -12.38 7.97 4.43
C ASP A 206 -11.59 6.67 4.18
N LEU A 207 -10.68 6.69 3.19
CA LEU A 207 -9.80 5.56 2.90
C LEU A 207 -8.82 5.26 4.05
N VAL A 208 -8.20 6.31 4.60
CA VAL A 208 -7.29 6.18 5.74
C VAL A 208 -8.03 5.64 6.97
N ASN A 209 -9.22 6.15 7.25
CA ASN A 209 -10.02 5.68 8.38
C ASN A 209 -10.48 4.23 8.20
N SER A 210 -10.94 3.87 7.01
CA SER A 210 -11.34 2.49 6.69
C SER A 210 -10.18 1.51 6.83
N LEU A 211 -8.98 1.90 6.37
CA LEU A 211 -7.77 1.10 6.55
C LEU A 211 -7.44 0.93 8.04
N LYS A 212 -7.54 1.98 8.84
CA LYS A 212 -7.31 1.90 10.29
C LYS A 212 -8.29 0.96 10.98
N GLU A 213 -9.58 1.12 10.71
CA GLU A 213 -10.65 0.30 11.30
C GLU A 213 -10.48 -1.18 10.99
N TRP A 214 -9.93 -1.53 9.82
CA TRP A 214 -9.67 -2.91 9.43
C TRP A 214 -8.31 -3.43 9.92
N ALA A 215 -7.21 -2.70 9.70
CA ALA A 215 -5.86 -3.18 9.90
C ALA A 215 -5.41 -3.13 11.37
N VAL A 216 -5.77 -2.07 12.11
CA VAL A 216 -5.30 -1.86 13.49
C VAL A 216 -5.77 -2.97 14.43
N PRO A 217 -7.06 -3.37 14.46
CA PRO A 217 -7.50 -4.44 15.34
C PRO A 217 -6.83 -5.79 15.04
N LEU A 218 -6.49 -6.05 13.77
CA LEU A 218 -5.76 -7.25 13.37
C LEU A 218 -4.31 -7.18 13.85
N ALA A 219 -3.63 -6.05 13.68
CA ALA A 219 -2.27 -5.84 14.17
C ALA A 219 -2.21 -5.95 15.70
N ASP A 220 -3.11 -5.25 16.41
CA ASP A 220 -3.17 -5.23 17.88
C ASP A 220 -3.39 -6.63 18.47
N LYS A 221 -4.14 -7.51 17.81
CA LYS A 221 -4.31 -8.90 18.25
C LYS A 221 -2.98 -9.66 18.34
N TYR A 222 -2.01 -9.30 17.49
CA TYR A 222 -0.67 -9.89 17.50
C TYR A 222 0.28 -9.12 18.41
N LEU A 223 0.28 -7.79 18.31
CA LEU A 223 1.12 -6.90 19.13
C LEU A 223 0.85 -7.05 20.63
N ALA A 224 -0.39 -7.39 21.02
CA ALA A 224 -0.76 -7.67 22.41
C ALA A 224 0.02 -8.85 23.03
N LYS A 225 0.69 -9.67 22.22
CA LYS A 225 1.48 -10.84 22.65
C LYS A 225 2.98 -10.59 22.68
N VAL A 226 3.40 -9.36 22.36
CA VAL A 226 4.79 -9.00 22.11
C VAL A 226 5.11 -7.73 22.88
N THR A 227 6.25 -7.71 23.57
CA THR A 227 6.78 -6.49 24.19
C THR A 227 7.63 -5.70 23.20
N LEU A 228 7.78 -4.40 23.42
CA LEU A 228 8.57 -3.55 22.52
C LEU A 228 10.04 -4.02 22.44
N ASN A 229 10.59 -4.50 23.55
CA ASN A 229 11.97 -5.01 23.63
C ASN A 229 12.18 -6.27 22.77
N GLU A 230 11.11 -7.05 22.53
CA GLU A 230 11.17 -8.27 21.71
C GLU A 230 10.88 -7.99 20.23
N MET A 231 10.43 -6.78 19.89
CA MET A 231 9.93 -6.47 18.56
C MET A 231 11.02 -6.58 17.49
N SER A 232 12.21 -6.09 17.77
CA SER A 232 13.36 -6.17 16.85
C SER A 232 13.81 -7.61 16.63
N ASP A 233 13.84 -8.44 17.68
CA ASP A 233 14.17 -9.86 17.59
C ASP A 233 13.11 -10.64 16.81
N ILE A 234 11.83 -10.33 16.99
CA ILE A 234 10.74 -10.93 16.22
C ILE A 234 10.82 -10.52 14.77
N ILE A 235 11.06 -9.24 14.46
CA ILE A 235 11.22 -8.79 13.08
C ILE A 235 12.39 -9.51 12.41
N ALA A 236 13.51 -9.70 13.12
CA ALA A 236 14.65 -10.48 12.65
C ALA A 236 14.30 -11.95 12.40
N ASP A 237 13.64 -12.61 13.36
CA ASP A 237 13.18 -14.00 13.23
C ASP A 237 12.26 -14.18 12.02
N LEU A 238 11.27 -13.31 11.88
CA LEU A 238 10.34 -13.32 10.76
C LEU A 238 11.09 -13.11 9.43
N ALA A 239 12.05 -12.19 9.37
CA ALA A 239 12.81 -11.92 8.16
C ALA A 239 13.59 -13.16 7.69
N VAL A 240 14.16 -13.93 8.61
CA VAL A 240 14.93 -15.14 8.30
C VAL A 240 14.02 -16.35 8.04
N ASN A 241 13.09 -16.62 8.95
CA ASN A 241 12.38 -17.90 9.05
C ASN A 241 11.01 -17.93 8.35
N SER A 242 10.49 -16.78 7.90
CA SER A 242 9.25 -16.77 7.10
C SER A 242 9.44 -17.47 5.75
N THR A 243 8.40 -18.20 5.33
CA THR A 243 8.37 -18.94 4.06
C THR A 243 7.33 -18.34 3.13
N VAL A 244 7.70 -18.17 1.85
CA VAL A 244 6.78 -17.71 0.81
C VAL A 244 5.93 -18.88 0.33
N ILE A 245 4.61 -18.70 0.36
CA ILE A 245 3.62 -19.59 -0.27
C ILE A 245 3.14 -18.91 -1.55
N VAL A 246 3.33 -19.58 -2.68
CA VAL A 246 2.98 -19.09 -4.04
C VAL A 246 1.65 -19.66 -4.49
#